data_AF-A0A7Z9WCE3-F1
#
_entry.id   AF-A0A7Z9WCE3-F1
#
_cell.length_a   1.000
_cell.length_b   1.000
_cell.length_c   1.000
_cell.angle_alpha   90.00
_cell.angle_beta   90.00
_cell.angle_gamma   90.00
#
_symmetry.space_group_name_H-M   'P 1'
#
loop_
_entity.id
_entity.type
_entity.pdbx_description
1 polymer ?
#
loop_
_entity_poly.entity_id
_entity_poly.type
_entity_poly.pdbx_seq_one_letter_code
_entity_poly.pdbx_strand_id
1 'polypeptide(L)'
;MNIPPTTFRILTIGPLKEQYNSSSPLWIDSKELLDAPSRLQVSASIPVSGGIHPKQYLELRFDKVQDFRPDRIIRSNPYLRNILDARNYVREARKKGLSDSDVAPKLESWAGLPSLNFPRPKERQKGRDYSSSPVDEILKMVAVSPQEETRASRGLKGVEAQLNSFLSKALSEIFSDQNFKAMEAGWQGLSMLAKEGSRADVQIGILPLTRDSLDDAIDELLGDLVLDLPSLILVDLPFDSSPRSMKSLERLGNLAETLMVPVLVWITQGFFHLDDWDQLETLGFLPHYLEQPPYGKWNELKKKTSAQWLTITCNRFLARFPYGSSYPAREVLFNEPLPPWISPVWALATLACRSISETGWPTRLSGSSQGVLEDLGLIDMGGSRVTPTEFSLSRDRVDQFLMAGIIPLCPIKNRDQAFFPSDRTLAGGRLPYQLVLTRMVQALIWCNEHLSRDLQGEELAREIEKVIIGFWEKIGSGGIEQLQVSVSMAEREKRGLVSISLKPSKGVLPSHEEIRFDMEW
;
A
#
# COMPACT_ATOMS: atom_id res chain seq x y z
N MET A 1 -20.37 -33.30 7.72
CA MET A 1 -21.23 -32.12 7.91
C MET A 1 -20.67 -31.04 7.00
N ASN A 2 -21.48 -30.33 6.22
CA ASN A 2 -20.97 -29.13 5.55
C ASN A 2 -20.76 -28.08 6.64
N ILE A 3 -19.57 -27.50 6.69
CA ILE A 3 -19.17 -26.47 7.64
C ILE A 3 -18.91 -25.20 6.80
N PRO A 4 -19.21 -23.99 7.32
CA PRO A 4 -18.99 -22.76 6.60
C PRO A 4 -17.59 -22.64 5.95
N PRO A 5 -17.47 -21.86 4.86
CA PRO A 5 -16.17 -21.46 4.33
C PRO A 5 -15.35 -20.75 5.40
N THR A 6 -14.06 -21.07 5.48
CA THR A 6 -13.13 -20.44 6.44
C THR A 6 -12.28 -19.36 5.79
N THR A 7 -12.45 -19.14 4.49
CA THR A 7 -11.68 -18.17 3.71
C THR A 7 -11.76 -16.79 4.35
N PHE A 8 -10.62 -16.16 4.60
CA PHE A 8 -10.58 -14.79 5.06
C PHE A 8 -10.57 -13.87 3.85
N ARG A 9 -11.62 -13.05 3.72
CA ARG A 9 -11.83 -12.22 2.55
C ARG A 9 -11.53 -10.77 2.89
N ILE A 10 -10.67 -10.15 2.10
CA ILE A 10 -10.26 -8.76 2.32
C ILE A 10 -10.64 -7.95 1.09
N LEU A 11 -11.48 -6.94 1.26
CA LEU A 11 -11.78 -5.97 0.21
C LEU A 11 -10.81 -4.80 0.30
N THR A 12 -10.12 -4.49 -0.79
CA THR A 12 -9.21 -3.35 -0.93
C THR A 12 -9.82 -2.28 -1.81
N ILE A 13 -9.90 -1.06 -1.30
CA ILE A 13 -10.38 0.13 -1.99
C ILE A 13 -9.24 1.14 -2.04
N GLY A 14 -8.89 1.63 -3.23
CA GLY A 14 -7.82 2.61 -3.37
C GLY A 14 -7.43 2.92 -4.82
N PRO A 15 -6.42 3.77 -5.04
CA PRO A 15 -6.03 4.30 -6.35
C PRO A 15 -5.22 3.27 -7.17
N LEU A 16 -5.76 2.07 -7.36
CA LEU A 16 -5.08 0.93 -7.99
C LEU A 16 -5.09 0.98 -9.53
N LYS A 17 -5.84 1.93 -10.09
CA LYS A 17 -5.98 2.20 -11.53
C LYS A 17 -6.45 3.65 -11.75
N GLU A 18 -5.98 4.31 -12.80
CA GLU A 18 -6.40 5.69 -13.12
C GLU A 18 -7.89 5.83 -13.50
N GLN A 19 -8.41 4.86 -14.26
CA GLN A 19 -9.81 4.85 -14.72
C GLN A 19 -10.42 3.48 -14.48
N TYR A 20 -11.48 3.42 -13.66
CA TYR A 20 -12.22 2.20 -13.40
C TYR A 20 -13.71 2.48 -13.46
N ASN A 21 -14.39 1.83 -14.40
CA ASN A 21 -15.81 2.05 -14.70
C ASN A 21 -16.71 0.94 -14.11
N SER A 22 -16.16 0.07 -13.28
CA SER A 22 -16.91 -1.01 -12.63
C SER A 22 -17.10 -0.68 -11.16
N SER A 23 -18.30 -0.91 -10.66
CA SER A 23 -18.68 -0.74 -9.26
C SER A 23 -18.35 -1.97 -8.40
N SER A 24 -18.27 -3.15 -9.03
CA SER A 24 -18.05 -4.40 -8.31
C SER A 24 -16.55 -4.74 -8.14
N PRO A 25 -16.16 -5.30 -6.98
CA PRO A 25 -14.79 -5.74 -6.72
C PRO A 25 -14.38 -6.95 -7.58
N LEU A 26 -13.11 -6.96 -8.02
CA LEU A 26 -12.50 -8.15 -8.62
C LEU A 26 -11.89 -9.03 -7.52
N TRP A 27 -12.52 -10.16 -7.22
CA TRP A 27 -12.02 -11.14 -6.24
C TRP A 27 -10.96 -12.07 -6.82
N ILE A 28 -9.82 -12.18 -6.15
CA ILE A 28 -8.65 -12.96 -6.59
C ILE A 28 -8.07 -13.72 -5.40
N ASP A 29 -7.67 -14.97 -5.61
CA ASP A 29 -6.91 -15.74 -4.62
C ASP A 29 -5.54 -15.09 -4.37
N SER A 30 -5.09 -15.05 -3.11
CA SER A 30 -3.81 -14.44 -2.75
C SER A 30 -2.60 -14.98 -3.54
N LYS A 31 -2.65 -16.22 -4.03
CA LYS A 31 -1.59 -16.86 -4.83
C LYS A 31 -1.50 -16.32 -6.26
N GLU A 32 -2.61 -15.80 -6.79
CA GLU A 32 -2.68 -15.23 -8.14
C GLU A 32 -2.57 -13.69 -8.14
N LEU A 33 -2.46 -13.08 -6.97
CA LEU A 33 -2.54 -11.63 -6.79
C LEU A 33 -1.44 -10.85 -7.54
N LEU A 34 -0.28 -11.48 -7.76
CA LEU A 34 0.84 -10.83 -8.46
C LEU A 34 0.60 -10.62 -9.96
N ASP A 35 -0.33 -11.37 -10.56
CA ASP A 35 -0.74 -11.25 -11.97
C ASP A 35 -2.03 -10.43 -12.14
N ALA A 36 -2.61 -9.93 -11.04
CA ALA A 36 -3.86 -9.15 -11.04
C ALA A 36 -3.85 -7.88 -11.92
N PRO A 37 -2.73 -7.14 -12.10
CA PRO A 37 -2.71 -5.96 -12.98
C PRO A 37 -3.17 -6.26 -14.42
N SER A 38 -2.82 -7.43 -14.96
CA SER A 38 -3.28 -7.84 -16.30
C SER A 38 -4.80 -8.01 -16.40
N ARG A 39 -5.44 -8.56 -15.36
CA ARG A 39 -6.90 -8.76 -15.29
C ARG A 39 -7.65 -7.44 -15.23
N LEU A 40 -7.09 -6.46 -14.51
CA LEU A 40 -7.65 -5.11 -14.40
C LEU A 40 -7.24 -4.20 -15.57
N GLN A 41 -6.36 -4.65 -16.47
CA GLN A 41 -5.80 -3.86 -17.57
C GLN A 41 -5.20 -2.55 -17.05
N VAL A 42 -4.29 -2.65 -16.08
CA VAL A 42 -3.71 -1.47 -15.42
C VAL A 42 -2.78 -0.74 -16.38
N SER A 43 -3.01 0.56 -16.52
CA SER A 43 -2.19 1.49 -17.29
C SER A 43 -2.12 2.84 -16.62
N ALA A 44 -1.11 3.63 -16.96
CA ALA A 44 -0.98 5.03 -16.55
C ALA A 44 -0.43 5.89 -17.69
N SER A 45 -0.96 7.10 -17.81
CA SER A 45 -0.48 8.10 -18.77
C SER A 45 0.30 9.16 -18.01
N ILE A 46 1.63 9.10 -18.12
CA ILE A 46 2.54 9.95 -17.34
C ILE A 46 2.93 11.17 -18.17
N PRO A 47 2.60 12.40 -17.76
CA PRO A 47 3.11 13.61 -18.40
C PRO A 47 4.63 13.66 -18.30
N VAL A 48 5.30 13.94 -19.43
CA VAL A 48 6.76 14.10 -19.47
C VAL A 48 7.16 15.31 -20.29
N SER A 49 8.33 15.87 -19.99
CA SER A 49 8.92 16.99 -20.72
C SER A 49 9.06 16.64 -22.21
N GLY A 50 8.82 17.63 -23.09
CA GLY A 50 8.98 17.44 -24.55
C GLY A 50 10.40 17.05 -24.99
N GLY A 51 11.41 17.34 -24.16
CA GLY A 51 12.78 16.87 -24.37
C GLY A 51 12.98 15.38 -24.10
N ILE A 52 12.03 14.71 -23.43
CA ILE A 52 12.07 13.28 -23.13
C ILE A 52 11.24 12.50 -24.14
N HIS A 53 10.00 12.91 -24.40
CA HIS A 53 9.14 12.25 -25.39
C HIS A 53 8.41 13.29 -26.26
N PRO A 54 8.38 13.15 -27.59
CA PRO A 54 7.76 14.13 -28.48
C PRO A 54 6.27 14.39 -28.20
N LYS A 55 5.55 13.37 -27.72
CA LYS A 55 4.12 13.52 -27.38
C LYS A 55 3.87 14.17 -26.01
N GLN A 56 4.92 14.44 -25.23
CA GLN A 56 4.84 14.98 -23.87
C GLN A 56 4.10 14.09 -22.85
N TYR A 57 3.92 12.81 -23.17
CA TYR A 57 3.47 11.79 -22.22
C TYR A 57 4.08 10.43 -22.55
N LEU A 58 4.13 9.53 -21.55
CA LEU A 58 4.48 8.12 -21.69
C LEU A 58 3.30 7.26 -21.23
N GLU A 59 2.87 6.35 -22.11
CA GLU A 59 1.89 5.32 -21.74
C GLU A 59 2.62 4.13 -21.13
N LEU A 60 2.25 3.80 -19.89
CA LEU A 60 2.75 2.65 -19.16
C LEU A 60 1.65 1.61 -19.05
N ARG A 61 2.00 0.33 -19.24
CA ARG A 61 1.12 -0.81 -19.05
C ARG A 61 1.78 -1.79 -18.09
N PHE A 62 0.97 -2.34 -17.19
CA PHE A 62 1.41 -3.25 -16.14
C PHE A 62 0.62 -4.55 -16.25
N ASP A 63 1.29 -5.64 -16.56
CA ASP A 63 0.67 -6.97 -16.58
C ASP A 63 0.92 -7.70 -15.25
N LYS A 64 2.00 -7.34 -14.53
CA LYS A 64 2.36 -7.88 -13.21
C LYS A 64 2.74 -6.79 -12.22
N VAL A 65 2.64 -7.10 -10.92
CA VAL A 65 3.06 -6.17 -9.85
C VAL A 65 4.55 -5.79 -9.97
N GLN A 66 5.41 -6.68 -10.48
CA GLN A 66 6.82 -6.35 -10.66
C GLN A 66 7.09 -5.36 -11.80
N ASP A 67 6.11 -5.10 -12.67
CA ASP A 67 6.27 -4.18 -13.81
C ASP A 67 6.40 -2.72 -13.39
N PHE A 68 6.03 -2.38 -12.15
CA PHE A 68 6.28 -1.08 -11.53
C PHE A 68 7.77 -0.80 -11.26
N ARG A 69 8.65 -1.80 -11.39
CA ARG A 69 10.09 -1.62 -11.19
C ARG A 69 10.72 -0.85 -12.36
N PRO A 70 11.72 0.03 -12.11
CA PRO A 70 12.33 0.85 -13.16
C PRO A 70 12.88 0.07 -14.37
N ASP A 71 13.50 -1.08 -14.13
CA ASP A 71 14.04 -1.94 -15.19
C ASP A 71 12.94 -2.56 -16.05
N ARG A 72 11.79 -2.87 -15.44
CA ARG A 72 10.63 -3.40 -16.15
C ARG A 72 9.95 -2.31 -16.97
N ILE A 73 9.73 -1.12 -16.38
CA ILE A 73 9.18 0.05 -17.07
C ILE A 73 9.99 0.38 -18.35
N ILE A 74 11.32 0.43 -18.25
CA ILE A 74 12.16 0.70 -19.42
C ILE A 74 12.01 -0.37 -20.50
N ARG A 75 11.92 -1.65 -20.11
CA ARG A 75 11.87 -2.77 -21.05
C ARG A 75 10.48 -2.98 -21.66
N SER A 76 9.41 -2.63 -20.96
CA SER A 76 8.03 -2.80 -21.42
C SER A 76 7.57 -1.64 -22.29
N ASN A 77 8.00 -0.40 -22.00
CA ASN A 77 7.66 0.76 -22.80
C ASN A 77 8.47 0.79 -24.12
N PRO A 78 7.82 0.79 -25.31
CA PRO A 78 8.53 0.71 -26.59
C PRO A 78 9.52 1.84 -26.83
N TYR A 79 9.20 3.06 -26.37
CA TYR A 79 10.07 4.23 -26.56
C TYR A 79 11.32 4.15 -25.67
N LEU A 80 11.16 3.86 -24.38
CA LEU A 80 12.28 3.71 -23.46
C LEU A 80 13.18 2.52 -23.83
N ARG A 81 12.57 1.42 -24.29
CA ARG A 81 13.31 0.26 -24.79
C ARG A 81 14.15 0.60 -26.02
N ASN A 82 13.63 1.42 -26.94
CA ASN A 82 14.38 1.87 -28.12
C ASN A 82 15.65 2.65 -27.72
N ILE A 83 15.56 3.52 -26.71
CA ILE A 83 16.70 4.25 -26.15
C ILE A 83 17.69 3.29 -25.47
N LEU A 84 17.18 2.29 -24.74
CA LEU A 84 18.00 1.25 -24.11
C LEU A 84 18.78 0.42 -25.16
N ASP A 85 18.13 0.05 -26.25
CA ASP A 85 18.74 -0.72 -27.34
C ASP A 85 19.83 0.09 -28.06
N ALA A 86 19.59 1.37 -28.33
CA ALA A 86 20.61 2.27 -28.87
C ALA A 86 21.82 2.41 -27.92
N ARG A 87 21.58 2.51 -26.60
CA ARG A 87 22.65 2.54 -25.60
C ARG A 87 23.46 1.25 -25.60
N ASN A 88 22.79 0.11 -25.66
CA ASN A 88 23.45 -1.20 -25.68
C ASN A 88 24.30 -1.37 -26.96
N TYR A 89 23.80 -0.91 -28.10
CA TYR A 89 24.57 -0.85 -29.34
C TYR A 89 25.84 -0.01 -29.20
N VAL A 90 25.77 1.19 -28.59
CA VAL A 90 26.94 2.03 -28.31
C VAL A 90 27.93 1.30 -27.38
N ARG A 91 27.45 0.66 -26.32
CA ARG A 91 28.29 -0.13 -25.40
C ARG A 91 29.02 -1.26 -26.10
N GLU A 92 28.33 -2.00 -26.97
CA GLU A 92 28.94 -3.06 -27.77
C GLU A 92 29.96 -2.53 -28.77
N ALA A 93 29.66 -1.42 -29.44
CA ALA A 93 30.59 -0.78 -30.37
C ALA A 93 31.88 -0.33 -29.66
N ARG A 94 31.75 0.23 -28.45
CA ARG A 94 32.91 0.57 -27.59
C ARG A 94 33.72 -0.65 -27.19
N LYS A 95 33.07 -1.76 -26.81
CA LYS A 95 33.75 -3.02 -26.50
C LYS A 95 34.51 -3.59 -27.70
N LYS A 96 34.00 -3.37 -28.91
CA LYS A 96 34.62 -3.78 -30.18
C LYS A 96 35.68 -2.79 -30.71
N GLY A 97 35.88 -1.66 -30.05
CA GLY A 97 36.84 -0.63 -30.48
C GLY A 97 36.45 0.13 -31.75
N LEU A 98 35.15 0.17 -32.10
CA LEU A 98 34.67 0.92 -33.27
C LEU A 98 34.84 2.43 -33.08
N SER A 99 35.08 3.15 -34.18
CA SER A 99 35.26 4.59 -34.17
C SER A 99 33.93 5.35 -34.14
N ASP A 100 33.96 6.62 -33.72
CA ASP A 100 32.76 7.48 -33.72
C ASP A 100 32.13 7.58 -35.12
N SER A 101 32.94 7.59 -36.19
CA SER A 101 32.47 7.66 -37.58
C SER A 101 31.74 6.41 -38.06
N ASP A 102 32.00 5.25 -37.46
CA ASP A 102 31.32 3.99 -37.84
C ASP A 102 29.93 3.88 -37.21
N VAL A 103 29.74 4.54 -36.06
CA VAL A 103 28.57 4.38 -35.20
C VAL A 103 27.60 5.55 -35.33
N ALA A 104 28.11 6.78 -35.52
CA ALA A 104 27.30 7.98 -35.63
C ALA A 104 26.24 7.92 -36.75
N PRO A 105 26.56 7.50 -38.00
CA PRO A 105 25.56 7.45 -39.06
C PRO A 105 24.39 6.52 -38.73
N LYS A 106 24.68 5.37 -38.09
CA LYS A 106 23.64 4.42 -37.69
C LYS A 106 22.74 5.00 -36.60
N LEU A 107 23.30 5.69 -35.62
CA LEU A 107 22.54 6.35 -34.55
C LEU A 107 21.72 7.55 -35.08
N GLU A 108 22.26 8.33 -36.01
CA GLU A 108 21.54 9.43 -36.67
C GLU A 108 20.36 8.92 -37.50
N SER A 109 20.50 7.74 -38.12
CA SER A 109 19.41 7.06 -38.84
C SER A 109 18.47 6.25 -37.95
N TRP A 110 18.72 6.18 -36.63
CA TRP A 110 17.96 5.34 -35.72
C TRP A 110 16.59 5.99 -35.44
N ALA A 111 15.54 5.37 -35.96
CA ALA A 111 14.19 5.89 -35.84
C ALA A 111 13.74 6.03 -34.37
N GLY A 112 13.20 7.19 -34.02
CA GLY A 112 12.57 7.44 -32.71
C GLY A 112 13.55 7.64 -31.55
N LEU A 113 14.82 7.96 -31.81
CA LEU A 113 15.72 8.46 -30.76
C LEU A 113 15.54 9.96 -30.53
N PRO A 114 15.76 10.43 -29.29
CA PRO A 114 15.89 11.85 -29.02
C PRO A 114 17.14 12.42 -29.71
N SER A 115 17.17 13.74 -29.93
CA SER A 115 18.30 14.41 -30.56
C SER A 115 19.61 14.15 -29.79
N LEU A 116 20.56 13.47 -30.45
CA LEU A 116 21.88 13.16 -29.89
C LEU A 116 22.92 14.16 -30.38
N ASN A 117 23.73 14.68 -29.46
CA ASN A 117 24.86 15.55 -29.80
C ASN A 117 26.12 14.71 -30.02
N PHE A 118 26.58 14.62 -31.27
CA PHE A 118 27.88 14.07 -31.60
C PHE A 118 28.92 15.20 -31.58
N PRO A 119 29.95 15.14 -30.72
CA PRO A 119 31.03 16.11 -30.79
C PRO A 119 31.77 15.95 -32.12
N ARG A 120 31.56 16.89 -33.05
CA ARG A 120 32.32 16.94 -34.31
C ARG A 120 33.81 17.14 -33.98
N PRO A 121 34.74 16.45 -34.67
CA PRO A 121 36.16 16.75 -34.52
C PRO A 121 36.38 18.22 -34.88
N LYS A 122 36.86 19.04 -33.94
CA LYS A 122 37.41 20.35 -34.31
C LYS A 122 38.57 20.08 -35.25
N GLU A 123 38.52 20.60 -36.47
CA GLU A 123 39.67 20.64 -37.37
C GLU A 123 40.87 21.16 -36.58
N ARG A 124 41.96 20.40 -36.57
CA ARG A 124 43.25 20.85 -36.05
C ARG A 124 43.67 22.07 -36.87
N GLN A 125 43.39 23.28 -36.38
CA GLN A 125 44.16 24.44 -36.83
C GLN A 125 45.62 24.15 -36.45
N LYS A 126 46.48 24.02 -37.46
CA LYS A 126 47.94 23.90 -37.30
C LYS A 126 48.43 25.15 -36.57
N GLY A 127 48.49 25.08 -35.24
CA GLY A 127 49.18 26.06 -34.41
C GLY A 127 50.68 25.97 -34.66
N ARG A 128 51.29 27.10 -34.98
CA ARG A 128 52.75 27.25 -35.18
C ARG A 128 53.50 26.85 -33.91
N ASP A 129 54.55 26.05 -34.08
CA ASP A 129 55.51 25.72 -33.02
C ASP A 129 56.16 26.99 -32.48
N TYR A 130 55.95 27.28 -31.19
CA TYR A 130 56.83 28.13 -30.40
C TYR A 130 57.66 27.21 -29.49
N SER A 131 58.99 27.40 -29.52
CA SER A 131 59.94 26.68 -28.67
C SER A 131 59.60 26.87 -27.19
N SER A 132 59.30 25.79 -26.48
CA SER A 132 58.97 25.82 -25.05
C SER A 132 60.20 26.04 -24.18
N SER A 133 60.08 26.95 -23.21
CA SER A 133 61.05 27.18 -22.15
C SER A 133 61.02 26.03 -21.12
N PRO A 134 62.14 25.69 -20.45
CA PRO A 134 62.20 24.67 -19.39
C PRO A 134 61.24 24.92 -18.21
N VAL A 135 60.77 26.16 -18.04
CA VAL A 135 59.80 26.54 -17.00
C VAL A 135 58.37 26.05 -17.35
N ASP A 136 58.04 25.90 -18.64
CA ASP A 136 56.73 25.41 -19.10
C ASP A 136 56.55 23.89 -18.95
N GLU A 137 57.65 23.12 -18.97
CA GLU A 137 57.61 21.68 -18.71
C GLU A 137 57.35 21.36 -17.23
N ILE A 138 57.82 22.19 -16.31
CA ILE A 138 57.60 22.02 -14.87
C ILE A 138 56.14 22.36 -14.51
N LEU A 139 55.56 23.41 -15.11
CA LEU A 139 54.15 23.77 -14.92
C LEU A 139 53.18 22.71 -15.46
N LYS A 140 53.56 21.93 -16.48
CA LYS A 140 52.77 20.81 -17.01
C LYS A 140 52.78 19.57 -16.11
N MET A 141 53.81 19.39 -15.28
CA MET A 141 53.92 18.26 -14.35
C MET A 141 53.10 18.45 -13.06
N VAL A 142 52.75 19.69 -12.71
CA VAL A 142 52.04 20.04 -11.46
C VAL A 142 50.55 20.37 -11.69
N ALA A 143 50.14 20.61 -12.94
CA ALA A 143 48.73 20.80 -13.27
C ALA A 143 48.02 19.47 -13.53
N VAL A 144 47.31 18.93 -12.53
CA VAL A 144 46.17 18.03 -12.79
C VAL A 144 45.20 18.84 -13.64
N SER A 145 45.27 18.62 -14.95
CA SER A 145 44.58 19.46 -15.91
C SER A 145 43.09 19.08 -15.95
N PRO A 146 42.14 20.03 -15.97
CA PRO A 146 40.72 19.76 -16.27
C PRO A 146 40.48 19.18 -17.68
N GLN A 147 41.56 18.88 -18.42
CA GLN A 147 41.56 18.23 -19.72
C GLN A 147 41.24 16.73 -19.66
N GLU A 148 41.47 16.04 -18.54
CA GLU A 148 41.10 14.61 -18.42
C GLU A 148 39.59 14.42 -18.24
N GLU A 149 38.93 15.29 -17.47
CA GLU A 149 37.46 15.31 -17.36
C GLU A 149 36.77 15.70 -18.67
N THR A 150 37.36 16.60 -19.46
CA THR A 150 36.84 16.99 -20.79
C THR A 150 37.20 16.03 -21.94
N ARG A 151 38.06 15.02 -21.71
CA ARG A 151 38.27 13.91 -22.66
C ARG A 151 37.28 12.77 -22.44
N ALA A 152 36.86 12.53 -21.19
CA ALA A 152 35.85 11.54 -20.84
C ALA A 152 34.46 11.81 -21.44
N SER A 153 34.19 13.06 -21.86
CA SER A 153 32.95 13.52 -22.49
C SER A 153 32.99 13.58 -24.03
N ARG A 154 34.06 13.09 -24.68
CA ARG A 154 34.20 13.06 -26.15
C ARG A 154 33.88 11.68 -26.72
N GLY A 155 33.24 11.68 -27.90
CA GLY A 155 32.91 10.48 -28.68
C GLY A 155 31.81 9.59 -28.10
N LEU A 156 31.84 8.29 -28.40
CA LEU A 156 30.83 7.30 -27.98
C LEU A 156 30.53 7.27 -26.48
N LYS A 157 31.50 7.61 -25.61
CA LYS A 157 31.27 7.69 -24.16
C LYS A 157 30.33 8.84 -23.80
N GLY A 158 30.41 9.97 -24.50
CA GLY A 158 29.49 11.10 -24.35
C GLY A 158 28.09 10.79 -24.87
N VAL A 159 27.98 10.03 -25.95
CA VAL A 159 26.68 9.57 -26.50
C VAL A 159 26.01 8.58 -25.54
N GLU A 160 26.76 7.61 -25.00
CA GLU A 160 26.25 6.70 -23.97
C GLU A 160 25.76 7.46 -22.73
N ALA A 161 26.50 8.49 -22.29
CA ALA A 161 26.10 9.32 -21.16
C ALA A 161 24.82 10.12 -21.45
N GLN A 162 24.64 10.64 -22.67
CA GLN A 162 23.40 11.30 -23.08
C GLN A 162 22.20 10.33 -23.02
N LEU A 163 22.32 9.12 -23.60
CA LEU A 163 21.28 8.11 -23.57
C LEU A 163 20.92 7.68 -22.14
N ASN A 164 21.92 7.50 -21.26
CA ASN A 164 21.69 7.25 -19.85
C ASN A 164 20.97 8.43 -19.17
N SER A 165 21.34 9.67 -19.49
CA SER A 165 20.67 10.86 -18.95
C SER A 165 19.21 10.92 -19.37
N PHE A 166 18.87 10.58 -20.61
CA PHE A 166 17.48 10.49 -21.06
C PHE A 166 16.69 9.46 -20.26
N LEU A 167 17.20 8.23 -20.11
CA LEU A 167 16.53 7.18 -19.33
C LEU A 167 16.38 7.58 -17.85
N SER A 168 17.42 8.16 -17.25
CA SER A 168 17.41 8.62 -15.85
C SER A 168 16.38 9.74 -15.63
N LYS A 169 16.31 10.72 -16.54
CA LYS A 169 15.31 11.79 -16.48
C LYS A 169 13.89 11.28 -16.69
N ALA A 170 13.69 10.36 -17.64
CA ALA A 170 12.38 9.74 -17.87
C ALA A 170 11.88 9.01 -16.61
N LEU A 171 12.74 8.21 -15.97
CA LEU A 171 12.40 7.59 -14.69
C LEU A 171 12.14 8.62 -13.60
N SER A 172 12.97 9.66 -13.50
CA SER A 172 12.74 10.73 -12.52
C SER A 172 11.37 11.39 -12.69
N GLU A 173 10.93 11.67 -13.91
CA GLU A 173 9.60 12.25 -14.15
C GLU A 173 8.46 11.25 -13.85
N ILE A 174 8.62 9.97 -14.21
CA ILE A 174 7.66 8.91 -13.85
C ILE A 174 7.51 8.79 -12.33
N PHE A 175 8.62 8.73 -11.59
CA PHE A 175 8.60 8.62 -10.13
C PHE A 175 8.34 9.96 -9.41
N SER A 176 8.17 11.06 -10.15
CA SER A 176 7.68 12.35 -9.61
C SER A 176 6.16 12.45 -9.68
N ASP A 177 5.49 11.63 -10.50
CA ASP A 177 4.05 11.69 -10.69
C ASP A 177 3.30 11.09 -9.49
N GLN A 178 2.45 11.88 -8.85
CA GLN A 178 1.74 11.49 -7.64
C GLN A 178 0.72 10.37 -7.90
N ASN A 179 0.08 10.34 -9.07
CA ASN A 179 -0.90 9.31 -9.40
C ASN A 179 -0.21 7.96 -9.60
N PHE A 180 0.93 7.95 -10.31
CA PHE A 180 1.79 6.77 -10.43
C PHE A 180 2.28 6.29 -9.07
N LYS A 181 2.76 7.19 -8.20
CA LYS A 181 3.21 6.83 -6.85
C LYS A 181 2.09 6.26 -5.99
N ALA A 182 0.88 6.80 -6.05
CA ALA A 182 -0.28 6.28 -5.34
C ALA A 182 -0.67 4.88 -5.83
N MET A 183 -0.67 4.68 -7.16
CA MET A 183 -0.94 3.38 -7.76
C MET A 183 0.15 2.35 -7.40
N GLU A 184 1.43 2.73 -7.52
CA GLU A 184 2.56 1.90 -7.11
C GLU A 184 2.42 1.49 -5.64
N ALA A 185 2.08 2.42 -4.74
CA ALA A 185 1.94 2.15 -3.32
C ALA A 185 0.85 1.10 -3.03
N GLY A 186 -0.31 1.21 -3.67
CA GLY A 186 -1.39 0.21 -3.54
C GLY A 186 -0.97 -1.17 -4.05
N TRP A 187 -0.27 -1.24 -5.19
CA TRP A 187 0.24 -2.51 -5.72
C TRP A 187 1.36 -3.13 -4.88
N GLN A 188 2.20 -2.29 -4.24
CA GLN A 188 3.17 -2.77 -3.25
C GLN A 188 2.47 -3.30 -2.00
N GLY A 189 1.42 -2.63 -1.51
CA GLY A 189 0.58 -3.11 -0.42
C GLY A 189 -0.05 -4.47 -0.73
N LEU A 190 -0.62 -4.64 -1.92
CA LEU A 190 -1.12 -5.93 -2.39
C LEU A 190 -0.01 -7.00 -2.46
N SER A 191 1.21 -6.63 -2.87
CA SER A 191 2.34 -7.56 -2.84
C SER A 191 2.68 -8.03 -1.43
N MET A 192 2.51 -7.19 -0.40
CA MET A 192 2.69 -7.59 0.99
C MET A 192 1.61 -8.59 1.42
N LEU A 193 0.35 -8.34 1.04
CA LEU A 193 -0.75 -9.27 1.30
C LEU A 193 -0.56 -10.61 0.58
N ALA A 194 -0.06 -10.61 -0.67
CA ALA A 194 0.25 -11.83 -1.40
C ALA A 194 1.31 -12.68 -0.66
N LYS A 195 2.36 -12.03 -0.12
CA LYS A 195 3.45 -12.71 0.61
C LYS A 195 2.92 -13.47 1.82
N GLU A 196 2.16 -12.80 2.69
CA GLU A 196 1.62 -13.41 3.91
C GLU A 196 0.41 -14.31 3.64
N GLY A 197 -0.49 -13.87 2.75
CA GLY A 197 -1.73 -14.57 2.40
C GLY A 197 -1.50 -15.89 1.67
N SER A 198 -0.42 -16.05 0.91
CA SER A 198 -0.11 -17.29 0.17
C SER A 198 0.00 -18.55 1.04
N ARG A 199 0.19 -18.37 2.36
CA ARG A 199 0.30 -19.43 3.36
C ARG A 199 -1.04 -19.81 4.01
N ALA A 200 -2.11 -19.09 3.69
CA ALA A 200 -3.44 -19.26 4.25
C ALA A 200 -4.53 -19.24 3.16
N ASP A 201 -5.76 -19.54 3.55
CA ASP A 201 -6.93 -19.42 2.69
C ASP A 201 -7.45 -17.96 2.72
N VAL A 202 -6.82 -17.10 1.92
CA VAL A 202 -7.11 -15.66 1.84
C VAL A 202 -7.48 -15.26 0.41
N GLN A 203 -8.61 -14.57 0.28
CA GLN A 203 -9.08 -13.99 -0.97
C GLN A 203 -9.07 -12.46 -0.87
N ILE A 204 -8.55 -11.80 -1.91
CA ILE A 204 -8.46 -10.34 -1.96
C ILE A 204 -9.39 -9.83 -3.05
N GLY A 205 -10.34 -8.98 -2.67
CA GLY A 205 -11.19 -8.21 -3.58
C GLY A 205 -10.51 -6.89 -3.89
N ILE A 206 -10.36 -6.56 -5.16
CA ILE A 206 -9.74 -5.30 -5.60
C ILE A 206 -10.81 -4.40 -6.19
N LEU A 207 -10.97 -3.21 -5.61
CA LEU A 207 -11.87 -2.17 -6.11
C LEU A 207 -11.12 -0.85 -6.29
N PRO A 208 -10.64 -0.57 -7.52
CA PRO A 208 -9.99 0.69 -7.83
C PRO A 208 -10.97 1.87 -7.72
N LEU A 209 -10.71 2.80 -6.81
CA LEU A 209 -11.51 4.02 -6.62
C LEU A 209 -10.60 5.20 -6.31
N THR A 210 -11.11 6.39 -6.59
CA THR A 210 -10.49 7.66 -6.16
C THR A 210 -11.31 8.25 -5.02
N ARG A 211 -10.80 9.33 -4.40
CA ARG A 211 -11.56 10.07 -3.39
C ARG A 211 -12.87 10.63 -3.95
N ASP A 212 -12.92 10.94 -5.25
CA ASP A 212 -14.08 11.50 -5.94
C ASP A 212 -15.19 10.49 -6.17
N SER A 213 -14.85 9.22 -6.43
CA SER A 213 -15.83 8.16 -6.67
C SER A 213 -16.21 7.35 -5.44
N LEU A 214 -15.50 7.50 -4.32
CA LEU A 214 -15.73 6.70 -3.10
C LEU A 214 -17.17 6.80 -2.61
N ASP A 215 -17.69 8.01 -2.52
CA ASP A 215 -19.01 8.28 -1.97
C ASP A 215 -20.11 7.59 -2.81
N ASP A 216 -20.03 7.65 -4.13
CA ASP A 216 -21.04 7.01 -5.00
C ASP A 216 -20.94 5.48 -4.94
N ALA A 217 -19.71 4.94 -4.85
CA ALA A 217 -19.49 3.50 -4.78
C ALA A 217 -19.97 2.85 -3.48
N ILE A 218 -20.04 3.58 -2.36
CA ILE A 218 -20.50 3.02 -1.07
C ILE A 218 -21.93 2.47 -1.16
N ASP A 219 -22.81 3.16 -1.89
CA ASP A 219 -24.22 2.74 -2.00
C ASP A 219 -24.34 1.46 -2.84
N GLU A 220 -23.57 1.37 -3.92
CA GLU A 220 -23.51 0.18 -4.79
C GLU A 220 -22.88 -1.02 -4.06
N LEU A 221 -21.81 -0.77 -3.29
CA LEU A 221 -21.12 -1.80 -2.52
C LEU A 221 -22.02 -2.44 -1.47
N LEU A 222 -22.92 -1.68 -0.84
CA LEU A 222 -23.85 -2.26 0.12
C LEU A 222 -24.71 -3.36 -0.53
N GLY A 223 -25.20 -3.12 -1.76
CA GLY A 223 -25.97 -4.11 -2.50
C GLY A 223 -25.16 -5.36 -2.86
N ASP A 224 -23.92 -5.17 -3.34
CA ASP A 224 -23.06 -6.25 -3.78
C ASP A 224 -22.53 -7.12 -2.61
N LEU A 225 -22.16 -6.49 -1.48
CA LEU A 225 -21.47 -7.17 -0.38
C LEU A 225 -22.40 -7.90 0.58
N VAL A 226 -23.67 -7.52 0.69
CA VAL A 226 -24.64 -8.19 1.58
C VAL A 226 -24.78 -9.68 1.24
N LEU A 227 -24.62 -10.06 -0.02
CA LEU A 227 -24.69 -11.44 -0.48
C LEU A 227 -23.36 -12.20 -0.37
N ASP A 228 -22.24 -11.48 -0.20
CA ASP A 228 -20.91 -12.06 -0.25
C ASP A 228 -19.91 -11.25 0.60
N LEU A 229 -20.11 -11.32 1.92
CA LEU A 229 -19.46 -10.46 2.91
C LEU A 229 -17.93 -10.62 2.96
N PRO A 230 -17.15 -9.52 2.89
CA PRO A 230 -15.76 -9.52 3.29
C PRO A 230 -15.60 -9.76 4.80
N SER A 231 -14.43 -10.19 5.22
CA SER A 231 -14.05 -10.24 6.64
C SER A 231 -13.36 -8.95 7.11
N LEU A 232 -12.82 -8.15 6.18
CA LEU A 232 -12.14 -6.88 6.44
C LEU A 232 -12.22 -5.98 5.20
N ILE A 233 -12.44 -4.68 5.39
CA ILE A 233 -12.37 -3.68 4.31
C ILE A 233 -11.20 -2.74 4.58
N LEU A 234 -10.41 -2.47 3.55
CA LEU A 234 -9.28 -1.54 3.56
C LEU A 234 -9.60 -0.38 2.64
N VAL A 235 -9.47 0.85 3.14
CA VAL A 235 -9.58 2.05 2.32
C VAL A 235 -8.25 2.77 2.30
N ASP A 236 -7.48 2.52 1.24
CA ASP A 236 -6.25 3.23 0.91
C ASP A 236 -6.54 4.56 0.20
N LEU A 237 -7.25 5.45 0.90
CA LEU A 237 -7.48 6.82 0.46
C LEU A 237 -7.15 7.77 1.63
N PRO A 238 -6.40 8.86 1.37
CA PRO A 238 -6.01 9.78 2.43
C PRO A 238 -7.25 10.52 2.96
N PHE A 239 -7.43 10.54 4.28
CA PHE A 239 -8.44 11.38 4.95
C PHE A 239 -7.80 12.56 5.70
N ASP A 240 -8.56 13.63 5.84
CA ASP A 240 -8.23 14.86 6.57
C ASP A 240 -9.46 15.31 7.39
N SER A 241 -9.40 16.45 8.08
CA SER A 241 -10.50 16.99 8.89
C SER A 241 -11.55 17.76 8.08
N SER A 242 -11.46 17.77 6.74
CA SER A 242 -12.41 18.51 5.90
C SER A 242 -13.83 17.94 6.00
N PRO A 243 -14.87 18.76 5.76
CA PRO A 243 -16.26 18.31 5.75
C PRO A 243 -16.52 17.12 4.82
N ARG A 244 -15.78 17.03 3.70
CA ARG A 244 -15.89 15.96 2.72
C ARG A 244 -15.35 14.64 3.27
N SER A 245 -14.12 14.65 3.79
CA SER A 245 -13.51 13.48 4.44
C SER A 245 -14.37 12.95 5.58
N MET A 246 -14.87 13.84 6.44
CA MET A 246 -15.72 13.45 7.57
C MET A 246 -17.04 12.81 7.11
N LYS A 247 -17.64 13.32 6.02
CA LYS A 247 -18.84 12.72 5.42
C LYS A 247 -18.54 11.29 4.91
N SER A 248 -17.45 11.11 4.18
CA SER A 248 -17.07 9.79 3.65
C SER A 248 -16.74 8.81 4.77
N LEU A 249 -16.03 9.24 5.83
CA LEU A 249 -15.77 8.40 7.00
C LEU A 249 -17.05 7.97 7.72
N GLU A 250 -18.01 8.87 7.87
CA GLU A 250 -19.32 8.53 8.43
C GLU A 250 -20.04 7.48 7.58
N ARG A 251 -20.06 7.66 6.26
CA ARG A 251 -20.68 6.69 5.34
C ARG A 251 -20.00 5.33 5.38
N LEU A 252 -18.66 5.30 5.41
CA LEU A 252 -17.89 4.07 5.60
C LEU A 252 -18.21 3.41 6.94
N GLY A 253 -18.36 4.19 8.01
CA GLY A 253 -18.80 3.66 9.31
C GLY A 253 -20.18 3.02 9.25
N ASN A 254 -21.14 3.68 8.61
CA ASN A 254 -22.49 3.14 8.47
C ASN A 254 -22.51 1.87 7.59
N LEU A 255 -21.71 1.83 6.53
CA LEU A 255 -21.50 0.61 5.72
C LEU A 255 -20.92 -0.51 6.58
N ALA A 256 -19.85 -0.21 7.34
CA ALA A 256 -19.17 -1.15 8.21
C ALA A 256 -20.11 -1.76 9.26
N GLU A 257 -20.92 -0.91 9.90
CA GLU A 257 -21.91 -1.31 10.89
C GLU A 257 -23.03 -2.16 10.28
N THR A 258 -23.54 -1.77 9.11
CA THR A 258 -24.61 -2.50 8.43
C THR A 258 -24.15 -3.90 8.00
N LEU A 259 -22.93 -4.00 7.48
CA LEU A 259 -22.33 -5.27 7.07
C LEU A 259 -21.79 -6.08 8.27
N MET A 260 -21.63 -5.45 9.44
CA MET A 260 -20.83 -5.95 10.56
C MET A 260 -19.43 -6.39 10.13
N VAL A 261 -18.76 -5.55 9.32
CA VAL A 261 -17.41 -5.79 8.82
C VAL A 261 -16.53 -4.58 9.17
N PRO A 262 -15.38 -4.77 9.86
CA PRO A 262 -14.50 -3.67 10.19
C PRO A 262 -13.88 -3.02 8.94
N VAL A 263 -13.76 -1.70 8.97
CA VAL A 263 -13.11 -0.89 7.93
C VAL A 263 -11.87 -0.21 8.50
N LEU A 264 -10.75 -0.38 7.82
CA LEU A 264 -9.49 0.30 8.10
C LEU A 264 -9.34 1.49 7.17
N VAL A 265 -9.08 2.66 7.75
CA VAL A 265 -8.84 3.90 7.02
C VAL A 265 -7.62 4.61 7.60
N TRP A 266 -7.07 5.57 6.86
CA TRP A 266 -5.92 6.33 7.33
C TRP A 266 -6.06 7.82 7.14
N ILE A 267 -5.43 8.58 8.04
CA ILE A 267 -5.39 10.04 7.99
C ILE A 267 -3.99 10.54 7.67
N THR A 268 -3.95 11.70 7.02
CA THR A 268 -2.73 12.45 6.72
C THR A 268 -2.42 13.48 7.80
N GLN A 269 -1.25 14.10 7.75
CA GLN A 269 -0.90 15.26 8.57
C GLN A 269 -1.88 16.44 8.38
N GLY A 270 -2.50 16.54 7.19
CA GLY A 270 -3.53 17.53 6.88
C GLY A 270 -4.79 17.39 7.75
N PHE A 271 -5.02 16.22 8.38
CA PHE A 271 -6.05 16.07 9.40
C PHE A 271 -5.83 17.03 10.58
N PHE A 272 -4.58 17.25 10.96
CA PHE A 272 -4.19 18.17 12.03
C PHE A 272 -3.91 19.59 11.53
N HIS A 273 -4.28 19.92 10.28
CA HIS A 273 -3.95 21.17 9.61
C HIS A 273 -2.43 21.46 9.54
N LEU A 274 -1.64 20.40 9.39
CA LEU A 274 -0.19 20.47 9.21
C LEU A 274 0.17 20.24 7.75
N ASP A 275 1.25 20.87 7.29
CA ASP A 275 1.85 20.59 5.98
C ASP A 275 2.79 19.37 6.06
N ASP A 276 3.48 19.24 7.21
CA ASP A 276 4.47 18.20 7.47
C ASP A 276 4.33 17.63 8.89
N TRP A 277 4.64 16.35 9.07
CA TRP A 277 4.61 15.67 10.38
C TRP A 277 5.63 16.23 11.38
N ASP A 278 6.73 16.85 10.93
CA ASP A 278 7.71 17.49 11.82
C ASP A 278 7.10 18.67 12.60
N GLN A 279 6.00 19.25 12.11
CA GLN A 279 5.25 20.31 12.79
C GLN A 279 4.38 19.79 13.94
N LEU A 280 4.22 18.47 14.10
CA LEU A 280 3.35 17.87 15.11
C LEU A 280 3.71 18.29 16.54
N GLU A 281 5.00 18.49 16.83
CA GLU A 281 5.43 18.90 18.18
C GLU A 281 5.04 20.34 18.54
N THR A 282 4.62 21.14 17.54
CA THR A 282 4.08 22.49 17.79
C THR A 282 2.66 22.45 18.35
N LEU A 283 1.95 21.32 18.19
CA LEU A 283 0.60 21.15 18.72
C LEU A 283 0.65 20.88 20.23
N GLY A 284 -0.37 21.39 20.93
CA GLY A 284 -0.61 21.05 22.33
C GLY A 284 -0.99 19.58 22.51
N PHE A 285 -1.60 19.27 23.66
CA PHE A 285 -2.11 17.93 23.94
C PHE A 285 -3.20 17.52 22.93
N LEU A 286 -2.97 16.45 22.16
CA LEU A 286 -3.82 16.12 21.00
C LEU A 286 -5.30 15.91 21.34
N PRO A 287 -5.67 15.21 22.43
CA PRO A 287 -7.09 15.07 22.78
C PRO A 287 -7.81 16.43 22.95
N HIS A 288 -7.21 17.39 23.66
CA HIS A 288 -7.79 18.74 23.80
C HIS A 288 -7.77 19.52 22.47
N TYR A 289 -6.73 19.32 21.66
CA TYR A 289 -6.66 19.94 20.34
C TYR A 289 -7.80 19.49 19.42
N LEU A 290 -8.15 18.19 19.47
CA LEU A 290 -9.25 17.62 18.69
C LEU A 290 -10.65 17.90 19.28
N GLU A 291 -10.76 18.55 20.44
CA GLU A 291 -12.04 19.05 20.98
C GLU A 291 -12.43 20.42 20.40
N GLN A 292 -11.53 21.06 19.67
CA GLN A 292 -11.77 22.38 19.08
C GLN A 292 -12.88 22.35 18.00
N PRO A 293 -13.56 23.49 17.74
CA PRO A 293 -14.67 23.56 16.79
C PRO A 293 -14.44 22.95 15.39
N PRO A 294 -13.25 23.06 14.76
CA PRO A 294 -12.99 22.43 13.45
C PRO A 294 -13.20 20.90 13.44
N TYR A 295 -13.06 20.25 14.60
CA TYR A 295 -13.20 18.80 14.76
C TYR A 295 -14.57 18.37 15.27
N GLY A 296 -15.58 19.25 15.25
CA GLY A 296 -16.94 18.93 15.70
C GLY A 296 -17.49 17.64 15.08
N LYS A 297 -17.37 17.50 13.75
CA LYS A 297 -17.81 16.29 13.03
C LYS A 297 -17.05 15.03 13.41
N TRP A 298 -15.75 15.15 13.69
CA TRP A 298 -14.93 14.03 14.16
C TRP A 298 -15.40 13.55 15.54
N ASN A 299 -15.67 14.48 16.45
CA ASN A 299 -16.18 14.17 17.78
C ASN A 299 -17.60 13.59 17.77
N GLU A 300 -18.43 14.02 16.81
CA GLU A 300 -19.74 13.40 16.57
C GLU A 300 -19.59 11.97 16.04
N LEU A 301 -18.71 11.75 15.06
CA LEU A 301 -18.44 10.42 14.51
C LEU A 301 -18.01 9.44 15.61
N LYS A 302 -17.09 9.85 16.51
CA LYS A 302 -16.63 9.02 17.65
C LYS A 302 -17.74 8.54 18.57
N LYS A 303 -18.87 9.26 18.64
CA LYS A 303 -20.02 8.92 19.51
C LYS A 303 -21.01 7.98 18.83
N LYS A 304 -20.89 7.75 17.53
CA LYS A 304 -21.78 6.84 16.78
C LYS A 304 -21.43 5.39 17.09
N THR A 305 -22.43 4.52 17.04
CA THR A 305 -22.26 3.07 17.17
C THR A 305 -21.36 2.52 16.06
N SER A 306 -21.48 3.06 14.84
CA SER A 306 -20.60 2.76 13.70
C SER A 306 -19.10 2.99 13.95
N ALA A 307 -18.71 3.85 14.90
CA ALA A 307 -17.29 4.05 15.24
C ALA A 307 -16.63 2.79 15.84
N GLN A 308 -17.40 1.82 16.31
CA GLN A 308 -16.87 0.53 16.75
C GLN A 308 -16.35 -0.34 15.60
N TRP A 309 -16.72 -0.02 14.36
CA TRP A 309 -16.31 -0.76 13.17
C TRP A 309 -15.25 -0.03 12.34
N LEU A 310 -14.90 1.20 12.74
CA LEU A 310 -13.85 1.99 12.09
C LEU A 310 -12.56 1.92 12.90
N THR A 311 -11.44 1.65 12.22
CA THR A 311 -10.10 1.84 12.78
C THR A 311 -9.37 2.89 11.97
N ILE A 312 -8.92 3.94 12.67
CA ILE A 312 -8.23 5.08 12.07
C ILE A 312 -6.74 4.97 12.38
N THR A 313 -5.90 4.94 11.34
CA THR A 313 -4.45 4.86 11.47
C THR A 313 -3.72 6.00 10.76
N CYS A 314 -2.43 6.19 11.04
CA CYS A 314 -1.59 7.20 10.39
C CYS A 314 -0.12 6.75 10.36
N ASN A 315 0.74 7.58 9.76
CA ASN A 315 2.16 7.36 9.53
C ASN A 315 2.42 6.31 8.45
N ARG A 316 2.65 6.76 7.21
CA ARG A 316 3.00 5.87 6.10
C ARG A 316 4.36 5.22 6.33
N PHE A 317 4.63 4.14 5.60
CA PHE A 317 5.86 3.37 5.72
C PHE A 317 6.39 2.91 4.37
N LEU A 318 7.63 2.40 4.35
CA LEU A 318 8.31 1.92 3.15
C LEU A 318 8.31 0.39 3.09
N ALA A 319 7.72 -0.21 2.05
CA ALA A 319 7.90 -1.64 1.76
C ALA A 319 9.15 -1.94 0.91
N ARG A 320 9.78 -0.91 0.35
CA ARG A 320 11.06 -1.00 -0.37
C ARG A 320 11.91 0.24 -0.13
N PHE A 321 13.21 0.12 -0.34
CA PHE A 321 14.10 1.27 -0.36
C PHE A 321 13.77 2.19 -1.54
N PRO A 322 13.89 3.52 -1.37
CA PRO A 322 13.89 4.46 -2.50
C PRO A 322 15.06 4.16 -3.44
N TYR A 323 14.85 4.29 -4.75
CA TYR A 323 15.95 4.12 -5.70
C TYR A 323 16.96 5.26 -5.60
N GLY A 324 18.24 4.92 -5.61
CA GLY A 324 19.33 5.89 -5.50
C GLY A 324 20.70 5.22 -5.52
N SER A 325 21.74 5.93 -5.11
CA SER A 325 23.11 5.41 -5.05
C SER A 325 23.24 4.17 -4.16
N SER A 326 22.59 4.17 -2.99
CA SER A 326 22.61 3.05 -2.03
C SER A 326 21.73 1.87 -2.45
N TYR A 327 20.71 2.11 -3.26
CA TYR A 327 19.81 1.10 -3.79
C TYR A 327 19.61 1.31 -5.30
N PRO A 328 20.61 0.94 -6.13
CA PRO A 328 20.63 1.29 -7.53
C PRO A 328 19.63 0.47 -8.34
N ALA A 329 18.91 1.13 -9.25
CA ALA A 329 18.15 0.43 -10.27
C ALA A 329 19.07 -0.28 -11.28
N ARG A 330 18.62 -1.42 -11.81
CA ARG A 330 19.47 -2.32 -12.64
C ARG A 330 19.91 -1.72 -13.96
N GLU A 331 19.03 -0.97 -14.63
CA GLU A 331 19.29 -0.49 -16.00
C GLU A 331 20.02 0.84 -16.04
N VAL A 332 19.61 1.79 -15.19
CA VAL A 332 20.16 3.15 -15.16
C VAL A 332 20.10 3.67 -13.73
N LEU A 333 21.13 4.42 -13.34
CA LEU A 333 21.13 5.12 -12.06
C LEU A 333 20.21 6.35 -12.15
N PHE A 334 19.33 6.49 -11.18
CA PHE A 334 18.54 7.68 -10.95
C PHE A 334 18.26 7.77 -9.45
N ASN A 335 18.01 8.98 -8.97
CA ASN A 335 17.54 9.20 -7.60
C ASN A 335 16.04 9.39 -7.67
N GLU A 336 15.30 8.58 -6.90
CA GLU A 336 13.86 8.68 -6.82
C GLU A 336 13.48 10.00 -6.12
N PRO A 337 12.66 10.86 -6.75
CA PRO A 337 12.36 12.19 -6.22
C PRO A 337 11.34 12.14 -5.08
N LEU A 338 10.45 11.16 -5.07
CA LEU A 338 9.43 10.96 -4.04
C LEU A 338 9.65 9.60 -3.37
N PRO A 339 9.64 9.52 -2.02
CA PRO A 339 9.73 8.24 -1.34
C PRO A 339 8.53 7.33 -1.67
N PRO A 340 8.71 5.99 -1.71
CA PRO A 340 7.64 5.03 -1.95
C PRO A 340 6.82 4.76 -0.69
N TRP A 341 6.15 5.80 -0.19
CA TRP A 341 5.28 5.71 0.98
C TRP A 341 4.02 4.90 0.69
N ILE A 342 3.71 3.95 1.57
CA ILE A 342 2.50 3.12 1.53
C ILE A 342 1.65 3.40 2.77
N SER A 343 0.33 3.39 2.60
CA SER A 343 -0.61 3.58 3.69
C SER A 343 -0.48 2.52 4.79
N PRO A 344 -0.57 2.92 6.08
CA PRO A 344 -0.54 1.99 7.21
C PRO A 344 -1.72 1.00 7.24
N VAL A 345 -2.78 1.18 6.45
CA VAL A 345 -3.87 0.19 6.34
C VAL A 345 -3.34 -1.15 5.80
N TRP A 346 -2.41 -1.11 4.85
CA TRP A 346 -1.75 -2.29 4.30
C TRP A 346 -0.92 -3.03 5.35
N ALA A 347 -0.30 -2.29 6.26
CA ALA A 347 0.45 -2.82 7.39
C ALA A 347 -0.47 -3.63 8.33
N LEU A 348 -1.61 -3.08 8.73
CA LEU A 348 -2.59 -3.80 9.57
C LEU A 348 -3.15 -5.06 8.88
N ALA A 349 -3.52 -4.97 7.59
CA ALA A 349 -4.00 -6.14 6.87
C ALA A 349 -2.93 -7.21 6.65
N THR A 350 -1.66 -6.81 6.48
CA THR A 350 -0.54 -7.75 6.41
C THR A 350 -0.41 -8.53 7.72
N LEU A 351 -0.53 -7.84 8.86
CA LEU A 351 -0.54 -8.48 10.19
C LEU A 351 -1.76 -9.39 10.38
N ALA A 352 -2.94 -9.00 9.88
CA ALA A 352 -4.13 -9.86 9.91
C ALA A 352 -3.93 -11.15 9.07
N CYS A 353 -3.38 -11.03 7.86
CA CYS A 353 -3.05 -12.17 7.00
C CYS A 353 -2.04 -13.11 7.67
N ARG A 354 -0.98 -12.53 8.26
CA ARG A 354 0.02 -13.31 9.01
C ARG A 354 -0.61 -14.02 10.19
N SER A 355 -1.42 -13.31 10.99
CA SER A 355 -2.12 -13.89 12.14
C SER A 355 -2.99 -15.07 11.71
N ILE A 356 -3.71 -14.97 10.58
CA ILE A 356 -4.48 -16.10 10.05
C ILE A 356 -3.57 -17.24 9.59
N SER A 357 -2.46 -16.95 8.92
CA SER A 357 -1.51 -18.00 8.53
C SER A 357 -0.89 -18.73 9.73
N GLU A 358 -0.72 -18.05 10.86
CA GLU A 358 -0.10 -18.61 12.05
C GLU A 358 -1.10 -19.27 13.01
N THR A 359 -2.32 -18.73 13.09
CA THR A 359 -3.32 -19.12 14.12
C THR A 359 -4.72 -19.31 13.58
N GLY A 360 -4.99 -19.15 12.28
CA GLY A 360 -6.34 -19.18 11.72
C GLY A 360 -7.22 -17.97 12.08
N TRP A 361 -6.79 -17.14 13.05
CA TRP A 361 -7.56 -16.01 13.56
C TRP A 361 -6.84 -14.67 13.32
N PRO A 362 -7.51 -13.62 12.85
CA PRO A 362 -6.90 -12.31 12.57
C PRO A 362 -6.79 -11.42 13.82
N THR A 363 -6.24 -11.91 14.92
CA THR A 363 -6.30 -11.23 16.23
C THR A 363 -4.96 -10.75 16.77
N ARG A 364 -3.83 -11.13 16.15
CA ARG A 364 -2.47 -10.69 16.54
C ARG A 364 -2.03 -9.50 15.69
N LEU A 365 -2.60 -8.33 15.98
CA LEU A 365 -2.43 -7.13 15.14
C LEU A 365 -1.54 -6.04 15.74
N SER A 366 -1.27 -6.10 17.04
CA SER A 366 -0.58 -5.04 17.77
C SER A 366 0.47 -5.57 18.75
N GLY A 367 1.29 -4.66 19.26
CA GLY A 367 2.35 -4.95 20.22
C GLY A 367 3.68 -5.32 19.58
N SER A 368 4.77 -4.98 20.26
CA SER A 368 6.14 -5.13 19.78
C SER A 368 6.68 -6.58 19.76
N SER A 369 5.87 -7.56 20.17
CA SER A 369 6.25 -8.98 20.18
C SER A 369 5.53 -9.80 19.11
N GLN A 370 4.29 -9.46 18.76
CA GLN A 370 3.46 -10.24 17.83
C GLN A 370 2.95 -9.42 16.63
N GLY A 371 2.81 -8.10 16.76
CA GLY A 371 2.32 -7.20 15.71
C GLY A 371 3.43 -6.41 15.01
N VAL A 372 4.57 -7.04 14.72
CA VAL A 372 5.75 -6.39 14.14
C VAL A 372 5.86 -6.68 12.64
N LEU A 373 5.98 -5.62 11.84
CA LEU A 373 6.39 -5.69 10.44
C LEU A 373 7.90 -5.69 10.36
N GLU A 374 8.42 -6.50 9.45
CA GLU A 374 9.85 -6.75 9.25
C GLU A 374 10.21 -6.57 7.78
N ASP A 375 11.51 -6.53 7.48
CA ASP A 375 12.06 -6.34 6.14
C ASP A 375 11.60 -5.02 5.48
N LEU A 376 11.41 -3.95 6.26
CA LEU A 376 10.95 -2.67 5.73
C LEU A 376 12.07 -1.90 5.02
N GLY A 377 11.68 -1.08 4.03
CA GLY A 377 12.60 -0.11 3.44
C GLY A 377 13.01 0.94 4.46
N LEU A 378 14.20 1.51 4.30
CA LEU A 378 14.67 2.62 5.13
C LEU A 378 14.97 3.85 4.28
N ILE A 379 14.71 5.02 4.84
CA ILE A 379 15.11 6.31 4.27
C ILE A 379 15.87 7.13 5.32
N ASP A 380 16.88 7.85 4.86
CA ASP A 380 17.57 8.87 5.66
C ASP A 380 16.79 10.18 5.55
N MET A 381 16.19 10.59 6.66
CA MET A 381 15.41 11.84 6.77
C MET A 381 16.29 13.03 7.20
N GLY A 382 17.62 12.86 7.24
CA GLY A 382 18.56 13.84 7.77
C GLY A 382 18.71 13.74 9.29
N GLY A 383 19.73 14.41 9.84
CA GLY A 383 19.99 14.44 11.29
C GLY A 383 20.30 13.06 11.92
N SER A 384 20.88 12.13 11.14
CA SER A 384 21.15 10.74 11.54
C SER A 384 19.91 9.89 11.80
N ARG A 385 18.76 10.27 11.23
CA ARG A 385 17.48 9.57 11.40
C ARG A 385 17.18 8.68 10.20
N VAL A 386 17.62 7.44 10.27
CA VAL A 386 17.24 6.38 9.34
C VAL A 386 16.00 5.67 9.88
N THR A 387 14.90 5.69 9.12
CA THR A 387 13.58 5.20 9.59
C THR A 387 12.79 4.54 8.46
N PRO A 388 11.92 3.56 8.77
CA PRO A 388 10.99 2.98 7.79
C PRO A 388 9.65 3.74 7.66
N THR A 389 9.38 4.69 8.55
CA THR A 389 8.12 5.47 8.60
C THR A 389 8.34 6.95 8.35
N GLU A 390 7.29 7.68 7.93
CA GLU A 390 7.36 9.13 7.64
C GLU A 390 7.85 9.93 8.84
N PHE A 391 7.31 9.60 10.02
CA PHE A 391 7.70 10.24 11.25
C PHE A 391 7.87 9.25 12.41
N SER A 392 8.45 9.72 13.50
CA SER A 392 8.83 8.96 14.67
C SER A 392 8.25 9.69 15.87
N LEU A 393 7.67 8.95 16.79
CA LEU A 393 6.89 9.49 17.89
C LEU A 393 7.59 9.23 19.21
N SER A 394 7.50 10.21 20.11
CA SER A 394 7.76 9.98 21.53
C SER A 394 6.64 9.11 22.13
N ARG A 395 6.93 8.44 23.25
CA ARG A 395 5.93 7.61 23.94
C ARG A 395 4.70 8.45 24.34
N ASP A 396 4.92 9.65 24.86
CA ASP A 396 3.84 10.55 25.27
C ASP A 396 2.94 10.94 24.09
N ARG A 397 3.52 11.16 22.90
CA ARG A 397 2.74 11.42 21.69
C ARG A 397 1.96 10.20 21.23
N VAL A 398 2.55 9.00 21.29
CA VAL A 398 1.82 7.75 21.01
C VAL A 398 0.58 7.65 21.91
N ASP A 399 0.72 7.86 23.22
CA ASP A 399 -0.40 7.80 24.15
C ASP A 399 -1.48 8.84 23.82
N GLN A 400 -1.10 10.05 23.42
CA GLN A 400 -2.04 11.09 22.98
C GLN A 400 -2.81 10.71 21.72
N PHE A 401 -2.16 10.11 20.72
CA PHE A 401 -2.83 9.59 19.53
C PHE A 401 -3.85 8.49 19.91
N LEU A 402 -3.46 7.56 20.78
CA LEU A 402 -4.34 6.49 21.23
C LEU A 402 -5.56 7.02 22.00
N MET A 403 -5.38 8.05 22.84
CA MET A 403 -6.50 8.75 23.50
C MET A 403 -7.41 9.48 22.49
N ALA A 404 -6.82 10.02 21.42
CA ALA A 404 -7.56 10.63 20.33
C ALA A 404 -8.37 9.62 19.49
N GLY A 405 -8.09 8.32 19.60
CA GLY A 405 -8.74 7.27 18.80
C GLY A 405 -8.06 7.02 17.45
N ILE A 406 -6.77 7.37 17.34
CA ILE A 406 -5.95 7.21 16.14
C ILE A 406 -4.76 6.31 16.49
N ILE A 407 -4.49 5.30 15.66
CA ILE A 407 -3.37 4.37 15.88
C ILE A 407 -2.21 4.72 14.94
N PRO A 408 -1.10 5.29 15.44
CA PRO A 408 0.07 5.51 14.61
C PRO A 408 0.84 4.20 14.39
N LEU A 409 1.36 3.98 13.18
CA LEU A 409 2.41 2.99 12.97
C LEU A 409 3.72 3.52 13.55
N CYS A 410 4.39 2.76 14.43
CA CYS A 410 5.59 3.22 15.11
C CYS A 410 6.83 2.46 14.66
N PRO A 411 7.92 3.14 14.25
CA PRO A 411 9.17 2.48 13.90
C PRO A 411 9.87 1.97 15.16
N ILE A 412 10.57 0.84 15.04
CA ILE A 412 11.50 0.36 16.07
C ILE A 412 12.85 1.01 15.83
N LYS A 413 13.37 1.71 16.86
CA LYS A 413 14.62 2.47 16.76
C LYS A 413 15.77 1.60 16.23
N ASN A 414 16.46 2.11 15.22
CA ASN A 414 17.62 1.48 14.57
C ASN A 414 17.32 0.10 13.96
N ARG A 415 16.08 -0.14 13.53
CA ARG A 415 15.67 -1.38 12.83
C ARG A 415 14.82 -1.06 11.61
N ASP A 416 14.79 -1.99 10.69
CA ASP A 416 13.88 -2.11 9.55
C ASP A 416 12.52 -2.70 9.95
N GLN A 417 12.04 -2.33 11.13
CA GLN A 417 10.84 -2.87 11.74
C GLN A 417 9.89 -1.76 12.21
N ALA A 418 8.59 -2.02 12.15
CA ALA A 418 7.56 -1.13 12.69
C ALA A 418 6.41 -1.94 13.30
N PHE A 419 5.66 -1.36 14.23
CA PHE A 419 4.55 -2.04 14.90
C PHE A 419 3.44 -1.06 15.27
N PHE A 420 2.22 -1.58 15.48
CA PHE A 420 1.13 -0.80 16.05
C PHE A 420 1.13 -0.93 17.58
N PRO A 421 1.10 0.18 18.33
CA PRO A 421 1.07 0.15 19.79
C PRO A 421 -0.28 -0.31 20.35
N SER A 422 -1.34 -0.29 19.54
CA SER A 422 -2.69 -0.73 19.89
C SER A 422 -3.43 -1.20 18.63
N ASP A 423 -4.61 -1.78 18.81
CA ASP A 423 -5.52 -2.25 17.76
C ASP A 423 -6.96 -1.75 18.03
N ARG A 424 -7.08 -0.54 18.59
CA ARG A 424 -8.37 0.04 18.97
C ARG A 424 -9.20 0.53 17.77
N THR A 425 -10.50 0.38 17.89
CA THR A 425 -11.47 1.04 17.01
C THR A 425 -11.62 2.51 17.43
N LEU A 426 -12.25 3.31 16.59
CA LEU A 426 -12.48 4.74 16.84
C LEU A 426 -13.32 4.97 18.10
N ALA A 427 -14.23 4.05 18.42
CA ALA A 427 -15.01 4.04 19.65
C ALA A 427 -14.23 3.58 20.90
N GLY A 428 -12.99 3.10 20.75
CA GLY A 428 -12.13 2.64 21.85
C GLY A 428 -12.21 1.14 22.18
N GLY A 429 -13.14 0.40 21.56
CA GLY A 429 -13.17 -1.07 21.57
C GLY A 429 -12.00 -1.69 20.79
N ARG A 430 -11.92 -3.01 20.67
CA ARG A 430 -10.79 -3.69 20.00
C ARG A 430 -11.15 -4.21 18.62
N LEU A 431 -10.30 -3.98 17.62
CA LEU A 431 -10.42 -4.52 16.27
C LEU A 431 -10.42 -6.06 16.24
N PRO A 432 -9.55 -6.77 17.00
CA PRO A 432 -9.62 -8.23 17.11
C PRO A 432 -11.00 -8.77 17.51
N TYR A 433 -11.71 -8.08 18.41
CA TYR A 433 -13.07 -8.47 18.80
C TYR A 433 -14.02 -8.39 17.59
N GLN A 434 -13.99 -7.28 16.85
CA GLN A 434 -14.85 -7.10 15.67
C GLN A 434 -14.55 -8.09 14.56
N LEU A 435 -13.28 -8.44 14.36
CA LEU A 435 -12.91 -9.44 13.37
C LEU A 435 -13.41 -10.83 13.72
N VAL A 436 -13.35 -11.23 15.01
CA VAL A 436 -13.94 -12.51 15.45
C VAL A 436 -15.46 -12.47 15.32
N LEU A 437 -16.10 -11.37 15.72
CA LEU A 437 -17.55 -11.18 15.56
C LEU A 437 -17.98 -11.28 14.09
N THR A 438 -17.25 -10.64 13.17
CA THR A 438 -17.52 -10.72 11.72
C THR A 438 -17.52 -12.17 11.23
N ARG A 439 -16.52 -12.96 11.66
CA ARG A 439 -16.42 -14.38 11.27
C ARG A 439 -17.57 -15.21 11.86
N MET A 440 -18.03 -14.87 13.06
CA MET A 440 -19.21 -15.51 13.65
C MET A 440 -20.48 -15.17 12.86
N VAL A 441 -20.67 -13.91 12.50
CA VAL A 441 -21.79 -13.48 11.64
C VAL A 441 -21.79 -14.25 10.33
N GLN A 442 -20.64 -14.37 9.66
CA GLN A 442 -20.51 -15.15 8.42
C GLN A 442 -20.91 -16.62 8.60
N ALA A 443 -20.51 -17.25 9.72
CA ALA A 443 -20.91 -18.62 10.03
C ALA A 443 -22.43 -18.75 10.26
N LEU A 444 -23.07 -17.76 10.85
CA LEU A 444 -24.52 -17.77 11.10
C LEU A 444 -25.35 -17.52 9.86
N ILE A 445 -24.90 -16.62 8.98
CA ILE A 445 -25.51 -16.43 7.66
C ILE A 445 -25.49 -17.76 6.91
N TRP A 446 -24.34 -18.45 6.95
CA TRP A 446 -24.23 -19.79 6.38
C TRP A 446 -25.24 -20.77 7.03
N CYS A 447 -25.38 -20.77 8.36
CA CYS A 447 -26.39 -21.59 9.05
C CYS A 447 -27.80 -21.28 8.55
N ASN A 448 -28.17 -19.99 8.43
CA ASN A 448 -29.49 -19.56 7.98
C ASN A 448 -29.80 -20.02 6.55
N GLU A 449 -28.78 -20.08 5.69
CA GLU A 449 -28.93 -20.53 4.30
C GLU A 449 -28.99 -22.06 4.15
N HIS A 450 -28.32 -22.81 5.03
CA HIS A 450 -28.08 -24.25 4.84
C HIS A 450 -28.83 -25.16 5.83
N LEU A 451 -29.26 -24.64 6.98
CA LEU A 451 -30.07 -25.41 7.93
C LEU A 451 -31.53 -25.52 7.45
N SER A 452 -32.21 -26.59 7.86
CA SER A 452 -33.63 -26.77 7.51
C SER A 452 -34.49 -25.69 8.16
N ARG A 453 -35.42 -25.13 7.38
CA ARG A 453 -36.40 -24.15 7.86
C ARG A 453 -37.41 -24.71 8.87
N ASP A 454 -37.48 -26.03 9.00
CA ASP A 454 -38.38 -26.71 9.95
C ASP A 454 -37.80 -26.79 11.37
N LEU A 455 -36.51 -26.48 11.55
CA LEU A 455 -35.85 -26.53 12.87
C LEU A 455 -36.35 -25.39 13.77
N GLN A 456 -36.72 -25.71 15.00
CA GLN A 456 -37.19 -24.74 16.00
C GLN A 456 -36.66 -25.08 17.41
N GLY A 457 -36.70 -24.08 18.30
CA GLY A 457 -36.38 -24.25 19.73
C GLY A 457 -35.01 -24.89 19.97
N GLU A 458 -34.96 -25.90 20.84
CA GLU A 458 -33.72 -26.57 21.24
C GLU A 458 -33.06 -27.40 20.12
N GLU A 459 -33.81 -27.83 19.10
CA GLU A 459 -33.22 -28.54 17.95
C GLU A 459 -32.42 -27.58 17.09
N LEU A 460 -32.97 -26.38 16.82
CA LEU A 460 -32.25 -25.33 16.12
C LEU A 460 -31.00 -24.89 16.90
N ALA A 461 -31.11 -24.67 18.21
CA ALA A 461 -29.97 -24.33 19.06
C ALA A 461 -28.82 -25.34 18.92
N ARG A 462 -29.13 -26.64 19.01
CA ARG A 462 -28.15 -27.72 18.91
C ARG A 462 -27.47 -27.80 17.55
N GLU A 463 -28.19 -27.56 16.45
CA GLU A 463 -27.58 -27.56 15.11
C GLU A 463 -26.68 -26.34 14.90
N ILE A 464 -27.10 -25.15 15.34
CA ILE A 464 -26.24 -23.96 15.31
C ILE A 464 -24.97 -24.17 16.14
N GLU A 465 -25.11 -24.72 17.36
CA GLU A 465 -23.96 -25.02 18.23
C GLU A 465 -22.96 -25.97 17.54
N LYS A 466 -23.44 -27.06 16.93
CA LYS A 466 -22.59 -27.99 16.16
C LYS A 466 -21.86 -27.31 15.01
N VAL A 467 -22.54 -26.43 14.27
CA VAL A 467 -21.91 -25.71 13.15
C VAL A 467 -20.84 -24.75 13.66
N ILE A 468 -21.11 -24.00 14.74
CA ILE A 468 -20.12 -23.10 15.35
C ILE A 468 -18.89 -23.87 15.81
N ILE A 469 -19.08 -24.99 16.52
CA ILE A 469 -17.98 -25.85 16.98
C ILE A 469 -17.19 -26.36 15.77
N GLY A 470 -17.86 -26.91 14.76
CA GLY A 470 -17.20 -27.42 13.56
C GLY A 470 -16.45 -26.34 12.77
N PHE A 471 -17.01 -25.12 12.68
CA PHE A 471 -16.35 -23.96 12.07
C PHE A 471 -15.06 -23.60 12.82
N TRP A 472 -15.13 -23.57 14.14
CA TRP A 472 -13.99 -23.28 15.00
C TRP A 472 -12.88 -24.34 14.88
N GLU A 473 -13.25 -25.62 14.90
CA GLU A 473 -12.33 -26.75 14.71
C GLU A 473 -11.63 -26.69 13.34
N LYS A 474 -12.36 -26.29 12.29
CA LYS A 474 -11.84 -26.18 10.93
C LYS A 474 -10.86 -25.01 10.75
N ILE A 475 -11.06 -23.88 11.44
CA ILE A 475 -10.12 -22.74 11.40
C ILE A 475 -8.76 -23.15 11.98
N GLY A 476 -8.77 -23.93 13.05
CA GLY A 476 -7.55 -24.42 13.70
C GLY A 476 -6.94 -23.41 14.67
N SER A 477 -6.40 -23.95 15.76
CA SER A 477 -5.75 -23.27 16.89
C SER A 477 -6.66 -22.36 17.75
N GLY A 478 -6.61 -22.60 19.07
CA GLY A 478 -7.43 -21.92 20.07
C GLY A 478 -8.86 -22.46 20.13
N GLY A 479 -9.30 -22.87 21.34
CA GLY A 479 -10.63 -23.43 21.56
C GLY A 479 -11.66 -22.37 21.93
N ILE A 480 -12.91 -22.81 22.01
CA ILE A 480 -14.01 -22.10 22.68
C ILE A 480 -14.00 -22.55 24.14
N GLU A 481 -13.94 -21.62 25.09
CA GLU A 481 -13.99 -21.95 26.51
C GLU A 481 -15.44 -22.13 26.99
N GLN A 482 -16.34 -21.30 26.49
CA GLN A 482 -17.78 -21.36 26.80
C GLN A 482 -18.58 -21.02 25.55
N LEU A 483 -19.59 -21.83 25.25
CA LEU A 483 -20.58 -21.58 24.21
C LEU A 483 -21.96 -21.87 24.80
N GLN A 484 -22.87 -20.93 24.62
CA GLN A 484 -24.29 -21.10 24.92
C GLN A 484 -25.08 -20.59 23.73
N VAL A 485 -25.97 -21.43 23.22
CA VAL A 485 -26.93 -21.07 22.17
C VAL A 485 -28.32 -21.37 22.73
N SER A 486 -29.19 -20.37 22.71
CA SER A 486 -30.59 -20.54 23.09
C SER A 486 -31.50 -19.97 22.03
N VAL A 487 -32.69 -20.56 21.87
CA VAL A 487 -33.73 -20.05 20.98
C VAL A 487 -34.97 -19.78 21.82
N SER A 488 -35.41 -18.52 21.82
CA SER A 488 -36.66 -18.10 22.44
C SER A 488 -37.67 -17.67 21.37
N MET A 489 -38.95 -17.60 21.69
CA MET A 489 -39.95 -17.09 20.75
C MET A 489 -40.13 -15.59 20.98
N ALA A 490 -39.94 -14.77 19.95
CA ALA A 490 -40.23 -13.34 20.06
C ALA A 490 -41.75 -13.15 20.21
N GLU A 491 -42.18 -12.50 21.31
CA GLU A 491 -43.60 -12.36 21.70
C GLU A 491 -44.50 -11.71 20.64
N ARG A 492 -43.93 -11.00 19.65
CA ARG A 492 -44.70 -10.22 18.68
C ARG A 492 -44.77 -10.80 17.26
N GLU A 493 -43.87 -11.70 16.84
CA GLU A 493 -43.73 -12.03 15.40
C GLU A 493 -43.68 -13.51 15.00
N LYS A 494 -43.87 -14.47 15.92
CA LYS A 494 -43.74 -15.93 15.63
C LYS A 494 -42.36 -16.35 15.04
N ARG A 495 -41.36 -15.47 15.09
CA ARG A 495 -39.96 -15.77 14.71
C ARG A 495 -39.17 -16.19 15.94
N GLY A 496 -38.24 -17.13 15.74
CA GLY A 496 -37.32 -17.56 16.80
C GLY A 496 -36.26 -16.49 16.99
N LEU A 497 -36.03 -16.05 18.23
CA LEU A 497 -34.88 -15.23 18.58
C LEU A 497 -33.76 -16.17 19.04
N VAL A 498 -32.68 -16.24 18.25
CA VAL A 498 -31.47 -16.99 18.58
C VAL A 498 -30.53 -16.08 19.34
N SER A 499 -30.19 -16.46 20.57
CA SER A 499 -29.23 -15.79 21.42
C SER A 499 -27.98 -16.63 21.57
N ILE A 500 -26.82 -16.03 21.32
CA ILE A 500 -25.53 -16.72 21.39
C ILE A 500 -24.58 -15.97 22.33
N SER A 501 -24.00 -16.72 23.26
CA SER A 501 -22.93 -16.27 24.15
C SER A 501 -21.72 -17.15 23.93
N LEU A 502 -20.63 -16.57 23.46
CA LEU A 502 -19.41 -17.29 23.12
C LEU A 502 -18.20 -16.61 23.76
N LYS A 503 -17.42 -17.39 24.51
CA LYS A 503 -16.15 -16.97 25.09
C LYS A 503 -14.99 -17.69 24.40
N PRO A 504 -14.24 -16.99 23.52
CA PRO A 504 -13.03 -17.53 22.92
C PRO A 504 -11.93 -17.74 23.96
N SER A 505 -11.07 -18.72 23.72
CA SER A 505 -9.82 -18.83 24.50
C SER A 505 -8.90 -17.62 24.27
N LYS A 506 -8.01 -17.36 25.22
CA LYS A 506 -7.00 -16.27 25.11
C LYS A 506 -6.07 -16.42 23.89
N GLY A 507 -5.93 -17.63 23.36
CA GLY A 507 -5.17 -17.88 22.13
C GLY A 507 -5.85 -17.33 20.88
N VAL A 508 -7.18 -17.26 20.88
CA VAL A 508 -7.99 -16.65 19.82
C VAL A 508 -8.17 -15.17 20.06
N LEU A 509 -8.70 -14.78 21.23
CA LEU A 509 -8.97 -13.39 21.55
C LEU A 509 -8.19 -12.99 22.80
N PRO A 510 -7.06 -12.27 22.67
CA PRO A 510 -6.20 -11.93 23.81
C PRO A 510 -6.88 -11.13 24.91
N SER A 511 -7.90 -10.34 24.59
CA SER A 511 -8.69 -9.59 25.57
C SER A 511 -9.59 -10.47 26.44
N HIS A 512 -9.85 -11.72 26.03
CA HIS A 512 -10.72 -12.68 26.73
C HIS A 512 -12.16 -12.21 26.91
N GLU A 513 -12.59 -11.28 26.05
CA GLU A 513 -13.93 -10.72 26.04
C GLU A 513 -14.94 -11.78 25.55
N GLU A 514 -16.14 -11.75 26.13
CA GLU A 514 -17.26 -12.58 25.69
C GLU A 514 -17.97 -11.89 24.51
N ILE A 515 -18.28 -12.66 23.47
CA ILE A 515 -19.03 -12.22 22.31
C ILE A 515 -20.49 -12.63 22.53
N ARG A 516 -21.38 -11.64 22.47
CA ARG A 516 -22.83 -11.85 22.59
C ARG A 516 -23.54 -11.23 21.41
N PHE A 517 -24.51 -11.94 20.86
CA PHE A 517 -25.40 -11.39 19.86
C PHE A 517 -26.74 -12.13 19.87
N ASP A 518 -27.78 -11.39 19.49
CA ASP A 518 -29.14 -11.86 19.31
C ASP A 518 -29.52 -11.66 17.84
N MET A 519 -30.16 -12.64 17.23
CA MET A 519 -30.65 -12.54 15.86
C MET A 519 -32.03 -13.15 15.72
N GLU A 520 -32.85 -12.51 14.89
CA GLU A 520 -34.09 -13.12 14.43
C GLU A 520 -33.76 -14.21 13.41
N TRP A 521 -34.36 -15.37 13.60
CA TRP A 521 -34.23 -16.56 12.76
C TRP A 521 -35.45 -16.76 11.87
#